data_AF-A0A5N6QHS4-F1
#
_entry.id   AF-A0A5N6QHS4-F1
#
_cell.length_a   1.000
_cell.length_b   1.000
_cell.length_c   1.000
_cell.angle_alpha   90.00
_cell.angle_beta   90.00
_cell.angle_gamma   90.00
#
_symmetry.space_group_name_H-M   'P 1'
#
loop_
_entity.id
_entity.type
_entity.pdbx_description
1 polymer ?
#
loop_
_entity_poly.entity_id
_entity_poly.type
_entity_poly.pdbx_seq_one_letter_code
_entity_poly.pdbx_strand_id
1 'polypeptide(L)'
;MPSAEAEAEALFRAKTISEIRNVEASTRAQIQFKQEELRQLVGARYRDLIDSADSIVLMKNSCHAISSNISSINNAIRFLSSETPKSMSSPNPTRSPIYGIACRVKYLVDTPENIWGCLDESMFLEAAARYARAKQVHDRLMNREDRGELSILSSFPLLQHQWQIVESFKVQISQRSRERLLEQRGLPILAYADALAGVAVMDELDAKQVLALFLDTRKSWISQTLGNCAHSLNHDANCDVVVSVFCEVLSIIQISVGQVGELFLQVLNDLPSFYKVALGSPPASQLFGGIPNPDEEVRLWKSFRDKLELVMVMLEKEYIARTCSLWLRECGQELVNKINGRYLIDAIGSGQDLALAEKSIRETVESKAVLAGSLEWLKSVFGSEIELPWTRIRELVLVDDSDLWDLIFEDAFVSRMKAIIDVGFDDLTRVVNVAESIRAIGENYSGGQIDFQGYLNRPSTGGGVWFIESPARKAGALSGIKAPPEENDIGTCIKYYIEFNKFNKKVLNNVLFEFMVFYLMFFSQH
;
A
#
# COMPACT_ATOMS: atom_id res chain seq x y z
N MET A 1 7.15 -27.93 54.56
CA MET A 1 8.50 -28.09 53.99
C MET A 1 9.20 -29.15 54.83
N PRO A 2 9.59 -30.30 54.29
CA PRO A 2 10.43 -31.24 55.03
C PRO A 2 11.70 -30.52 55.51
N SER A 3 12.20 -30.88 56.71
CA SER A 3 13.46 -30.33 57.22
C SER A 3 14.59 -30.68 56.25
N ALA A 4 15.53 -29.75 56.00
CA ALA A 4 16.71 -29.98 55.17
C ALA A 4 17.50 -31.23 55.62
N GLU A 5 17.41 -31.56 56.91
CA GLU A 5 18.00 -32.76 57.49
C GLU A 5 17.31 -34.05 57.01
N ALA A 6 15.97 -34.05 56.88
CA ALA A 6 15.20 -35.21 56.42
C ALA A 6 15.41 -35.49 54.92
N GLU A 7 15.58 -34.44 54.11
CA GLU A 7 15.93 -34.59 52.69
C GLU A 7 17.37 -35.05 52.49
N ALA A 8 18.32 -34.56 53.31
CA ALA A 8 19.69 -35.05 53.31
C ALA A 8 19.75 -36.53 53.68
N GLU A 9 19.02 -36.95 54.73
CA GLU A 9 18.96 -38.34 55.17
C GLU A 9 18.35 -39.26 54.10
N ALA A 10 17.28 -38.83 53.42
CA ALA A 10 16.70 -39.56 52.30
C ALA A 10 17.67 -39.69 51.12
N LEU A 11 18.45 -38.64 50.82
CA LEU A 11 19.48 -38.66 49.77
C LEU A 11 20.61 -39.65 50.09
N PHE A 12 21.05 -39.72 51.35
CA PHE A 12 22.07 -40.65 51.82
C PHE A 12 21.61 -42.12 51.79
N ARG A 13 20.30 -42.39 51.97
CA ARG A 13 19.74 -43.75 51.93
C ARG A 13 19.50 -44.27 50.51
N ALA A 14 19.24 -43.38 49.55
CA ALA A 14 18.80 -43.75 48.20
C ALA A 14 19.90 -43.77 47.12
N LYS A 15 21.04 -43.09 47.35
CA LYS A 15 22.07 -42.87 46.32
C LYS A 15 23.45 -43.36 46.75
N THR A 16 24.30 -43.66 45.77
CA THR A 16 25.69 -44.03 46.00
C THR A 16 26.57 -42.81 46.31
N ILE A 17 27.72 -43.00 46.95
CA ILE A 17 28.62 -41.92 47.40
C ILE A 17 29.08 -41.02 46.23
N SER A 18 29.30 -41.59 45.04
CA SER A 18 29.65 -40.83 43.83
C SER A 18 28.51 -39.93 43.36
N GLU A 19 27.27 -40.43 43.38
CA GLU A 19 26.08 -39.67 43.01
C GLU A 19 25.80 -38.54 44.01
N ILE A 20 26.05 -38.77 45.31
CA ILE A 20 25.91 -37.75 46.34
C ILE A 20 26.92 -36.62 46.14
N ARG A 21 28.18 -36.94 45.80
CA ARG A 21 29.20 -35.92 45.44
C ARG A 21 28.81 -35.13 44.19
N ASN A 22 28.21 -35.78 43.19
CA ASN A 22 27.71 -35.08 42.00
C ASN A 22 26.53 -34.15 42.33
N VAL A 23 25.61 -34.58 43.20
CA VAL A 23 24.51 -33.74 43.69
C VAL A 23 25.04 -32.55 44.51
N GLU A 24 26.03 -32.77 45.35
CA GLU A 24 26.67 -31.71 46.16
C GLU A 24 27.38 -30.69 45.26
N ALA A 25 28.16 -31.14 44.28
CA ALA A 25 28.82 -30.28 43.30
C ALA A 25 27.81 -29.49 42.45
N SER A 26 26.74 -30.14 41.99
CA SER A 26 25.66 -29.49 41.24
C SER A 26 24.91 -28.45 42.07
N THR A 27 24.61 -28.78 43.33
CA THR A 27 23.96 -27.84 44.27
C THR A 27 24.85 -26.64 44.55
N ARG A 28 26.17 -26.85 44.72
CA ARG A 28 27.14 -25.76 44.90
C ARG A 28 27.22 -24.86 43.67
N ALA A 29 27.20 -25.43 42.47
CA ALA A 29 27.15 -24.68 41.22
C ALA A 29 25.85 -23.85 41.10
N GLN A 30 24.69 -24.43 41.46
CA GLN A 30 23.42 -23.71 41.48
C GLN A 30 23.40 -22.57 42.50
N ILE A 31 24.02 -22.76 43.68
CA ILE A 31 24.16 -21.70 44.68
C ILE A 31 25.00 -20.55 44.13
N GLN A 32 26.15 -20.84 43.52
CA GLN A 32 27.00 -19.81 42.91
C GLN A 32 26.28 -19.07 41.78
N PHE A 33 25.55 -19.79 40.92
CA PHE A 33 24.75 -19.20 39.87
C PHE A 33 23.68 -18.25 40.42
N LYS A 34 22.89 -18.71 41.41
CA LYS A 34 21.86 -17.88 42.06
C LYS A 34 22.45 -16.67 42.80
N GLN A 35 23.64 -16.83 43.38
CA GLN A 35 24.33 -15.72 44.04
C GLN A 35 24.75 -14.64 43.04
N GLU A 36 25.27 -15.04 41.87
CA GLU A 36 25.63 -14.10 40.80
C GLU A 36 24.39 -13.48 40.14
N GLU A 37 23.33 -14.26 39.92
CA GLU A 37 22.03 -13.77 39.43
C GLU A 37 21.43 -12.72 40.39
N LEU A 38 21.45 -12.98 41.70
CA LEU A 38 21.02 -12.00 42.70
C LEU A 38 21.92 -10.75 42.69
N ARG A 39 23.23 -10.90 42.53
CA ARG A 39 24.15 -9.76 42.46
C ARG A 39 23.87 -8.88 41.24
N GLN A 40 23.57 -9.50 40.09
CA GLN A 40 23.23 -8.79 38.87
C GLN A 40 21.85 -8.13 38.95
N LEU A 41 20.84 -8.85 39.45
CA LEU A 41 19.46 -8.34 39.53
C LEU A 41 19.34 -7.20 40.54
N VAL A 42 19.97 -7.34 41.71
CA VAL A 42 20.01 -6.28 42.73
C VAL A 42 20.87 -5.11 42.27
N GLY A 43 22.04 -5.38 41.65
CA GLY A 43 22.92 -4.35 41.13
C GLY A 43 22.31 -3.56 39.95
N ALA A 44 21.56 -4.23 39.07
CA ALA A 44 20.80 -3.58 38.01
C ALA A 44 19.69 -2.72 38.58
N ARG A 45 18.87 -3.24 39.51
CA ARG A 45 17.78 -2.46 40.12
C ARG A 45 18.25 -1.24 40.90
N TYR A 46 19.38 -1.32 41.61
CA TYR A 46 19.94 -0.13 42.27
C TYR A 46 20.49 0.89 41.28
N ARG A 47 21.14 0.46 40.18
CA ARG A 47 21.55 1.38 39.10
C ARG A 47 20.36 2.05 38.45
N ASP A 48 19.33 1.28 38.06
CA ASP A 48 18.14 1.83 37.41
C ASP A 48 17.42 2.84 38.32
N LEU A 49 17.39 2.58 39.64
CA LEU A 49 16.81 3.51 40.61
C LEU A 49 17.63 4.81 40.75
N ILE A 50 18.96 4.71 40.71
CA ILE A 50 19.87 5.87 40.75
C ILE A 50 19.70 6.67 39.45
N ASP A 51 19.73 6.02 38.29
CA ASP A 51 19.56 6.67 36.99
C ASP A 51 18.18 7.34 36.87
N SER A 52 17.15 6.72 37.43
CA SER A 52 15.81 7.33 37.53
C SER A 52 15.80 8.56 38.43
N ALA A 53 16.50 8.51 39.57
CA ALA A 53 16.62 9.65 40.48
C ALA A 53 17.38 10.81 39.84
N ASP A 54 18.50 10.54 39.16
CA ASP A 54 19.27 11.54 38.42
C ASP A 54 18.47 12.16 37.28
N SER A 55 17.69 11.34 36.55
CA SER A 55 16.76 11.83 35.52
C SER A 55 15.72 12.78 36.08
N ILE A 56 15.17 12.51 37.27
CA ILE A 56 14.22 13.41 37.95
C ILE A 56 14.89 14.72 38.35
N VAL A 57 16.14 14.69 38.82
CA VAL A 57 16.89 15.90 39.16
C VAL A 57 17.19 16.73 37.91
N LEU A 58 17.60 16.10 36.81
CA LEU A 58 17.79 16.76 35.52
C LEU A 58 16.50 17.39 35.00
N MET A 59 15.37 16.69 35.14
CA MET A 59 14.05 17.22 34.77
C MET A 59 13.70 18.45 35.62
N LYS A 60 13.92 18.41 36.94
CA LYS A 60 13.70 19.57 37.83
C LYS A 60 14.53 20.79 37.41
N ASN A 61 15.81 20.60 37.13
CA ASN A 61 16.72 21.66 36.72
C ASN A 61 16.29 22.25 35.37
N SER A 62 15.88 21.39 34.43
CA SER A 62 15.34 21.79 33.13
C SER A 62 14.06 22.61 33.28
N CYS A 63 13.13 22.19 34.15
CA CYS A 63 11.92 22.95 34.46
C CYS A 63 12.23 24.33 35.06
N HIS A 64 13.22 24.43 35.95
CA HIS A 64 13.67 25.72 36.49
C HIS A 64 14.25 26.64 35.40
N ALA A 65 15.08 26.09 34.51
CA ALA A 65 15.63 26.84 33.38
C ALA A 65 14.51 27.34 32.45
N ILE A 66 13.55 26.49 32.10
CA ILE A 66 12.38 26.86 31.29
C ILE A 66 11.57 27.98 31.97
N SER A 67 11.28 27.86 33.26
CA SER A 67 10.54 28.87 34.01
C SER A 67 11.27 30.22 34.05
N SER A 68 12.59 30.20 34.23
CA SER A 68 13.43 31.40 34.20
C SER A 68 13.43 32.07 32.82
N ASN A 69 13.55 31.26 31.76
CA ASN A 69 13.51 31.74 30.37
C ASN A 69 12.15 32.37 30.04
N ILE A 70 11.04 31.72 30.41
CA ILE A 70 9.69 32.26 30.21
C ILE A 70 9.52 33.59 30.97
N SER A 71 10.00 33.67 32.21
CA SER A 71 9.94 34.91 33.00
C SER A 71 10.74 36.04 32.34
N SER A 72 11.92 35.71 31.80
CA SER A 72 12.77 36.66 31.08
C SER A 72 12.10 37.16 29.80
N ILE A 73 11.49 36.25 29.02
CA ILE A 73 10.71 36.59 27.82
C ILE A 73 9.52 37.48 28.19
N ASN A 74 8.76 37.13 29.22
CA ASN A 74 7.60 37.92 29.67
C ASN A 74 8.03 39.34 30.10
N ASN A 75 9.15 39.46 30.80
CA ASN A 75 9.71 40.77 31.16
C ASN A 75 10.14 41.55 29.91
N ALA A 76 10.82 40.93 28.96
CA ALA A 76 11.21 41.59 27.70
C ALA A 76 9.99 42.09 26.90
N ILE A 77 8.93 41.27 26.82
CA ILE A 77 7.66 41.67 26.18
C ILE A 77 7.03 42.85 26.91
N ARG A 78 7.04 42.86 28.25
CA ARG A 78 6.54 44.00 29.04
C ARG A 78 7.36 45.27 28.84
N PHE A 79 8.69 45.17 28.78
CA PHE A 79 9.56 46.30 28.47
C PHE A 79 9.24 46.87 27.08
N LEU A 80 9.18 46.02 26.05
CA LEU A 80 8.80 46.43 24.68
C LEU A 80 7.40 47.04 24.61
N SER A 81 6.44 46.53 25.40
CA SER A 81 5.08 47.07 25.48
C SER A 81 5.03 48.43 26.20
N SER A 82 5.96 48.70 27.12
CA SER A 82 6.06 49.98 27.84
C SER A 82 6.84 51.06 27.08
N GLU A 83 7.75 50.65 26.18
CA GLU A 83 8.57 51.52 25.34
C GLU A 83 7.91 51.91 24.00
N THR A 84 6.61 51.62 23.78
CA THR A 84 5.90 52.24 22.65
C THR A 84 5.97 53.76 22.81
N PRO A 85 6.65 54.51 21.92
CA PRO A 85 6.85 55.93 22.12
C PRO A 85 5.49 56.63 22.04
N LYS A 86 5.13 57.37 23.10
CA LYS A 86 4.01 58.33 23.12
C LYS A 86 4.29 59.57 22.25
N SER A 87 4.89 59.39 21.08
CA SER A 87 5.12 60.46 20.12
C SER A 87 4.97 59.92 18.71
N MET A 88 3.83 60.23 18.10
CA MET A 88 3.69 60.69 16.71
C MET A 88 2.21 61.00 16.46
N SER A 89 1.84 62.26 16.68
CA SER A 89 0.64 62.95 16.18
C SER A 89 -0.75 62.39 16.53
N SER A 90 -1.68 63.28 16.86
CA SER A 90 -3.12 63.04 16.69
C SER A 90 -3.37 62.23 15.40
N PRO A 91 -4.06 61.07 15.43
CA PRO A 91 -4.29 60.32 14.22
C PRO A 91 -5.09 61.21 13.28
N ASN A 92 -4.47 61.69 12.20
CA ASN A 92 -5.20 62.37 11.15
C ASN A 92 -6.24 61.35 10.66
N PRO A 93 -7.56 61.57 10.91
CA PRO A 93 -8.58 60.54 10.69
C PRO A 93 -8.68 60.14 9.21
N THR A 94 -8.14 60.95 8.31
CA THR A 94 -8.02 60.71 6.87
C THR A 94 -6.85 59.81 6.49
N ARG A 95 -5.76 59.72 7.27
CA ARG A 95 -4.58 58.90 6.96
C ARG A 95 -4.74 57.42 7.34
N SER A 96 -5.50 57.13 8.39
CA SER A 96 -5.75 55.76 8.86
C SER A 96 -6.45 54.86 7.81
N PRO A 97 -7.49 55.33 7.09
CA PRO A 97 -8.13 54.55 6.02
C PRO A 97 -7.21 54.28 4.82
N ILE A 98 -6.36 55.25 4.44
CA ILE A 98 -5.42 55.10 3.31
C ILE A 98 -4.33 54.09 3.67
N TYR A 99 -3.79 54.17 4.89
CA TYR A 99 -2.83 53.19 5.40
C TYR A 99 -3.42 51.77 5.43
N GLY A 100 -4.67 51.63 5.90
CA GLY A 100 -5.38 50.34 5.87
C GLY A 100 -5.56 49.77 4.47
N ILE A 101 -5.80 50.62 3.45
CA ILE A 101 -5.85 50.18 2.05
C ILE A 101 -4.46 49.78 1.57
N ALA A 102 -3.44 50.59 1.84
CA ALA A 102 -2.06 50.32 1.41
C ALA A 102 -1.54 48.99 1.99
N CYS A 103 -1.83 48.67 3.25
CA CYS A 103 -1.46 47.37 3.84
C CYS A 103 -2.17 46.18 3.16
N ARG A 104 -3.43 46.34 2.74
CA ARG A 104 -4.18 45.31 2.02
C ARG A 104 -3.66 45.13 0.59
N VAL A 105 -3.34 46.23 -0.09
CA VAL A 105 -2.65 46.20 -1.39
C VAL A 105 -1.29 45.50 -1.24
N LYS A 106 -0.52 45.83 -0.20
CA LYS A 106 0.75 45.15 0.11
C LYS A 106 0.55 43.65 0.32
N TYR A 107 -0.45 43.26 1.11
CA TYR A 107 -0.76 41.84 1.33
C TYR A 107 -1.00 41.08 0.01
N LEU A 108 -1.67 41.71 -0.97
CA LEU A 108 -1.90 41.15 -2.30
C LEU A 108 -0.63 41.12 -3.17
N VAL A 109 0.22 42.16 -3.08
CA VAL A 109 1.51 42.21 -3.79
C VAL A 109 2.47 41.13 -3.27
N ASP A 110 2.49 40.88 -1.96
CA ASP A 110 3.33 39.85 -1.34
C ASP A 110 2.77 38.42 -1.54
N THR A 111 1.51 38.28 -1.98
CA THR A 111 0.82 36.97 -2.08
C THR A 111 1.53 35.98 -3.03
N PRO A 112 1.90 36.35 -4.27
CA PRO A 112 2.57 35.43 -5.18
C PRO A 112 3.85 34.81 -4.63
N GLU A 113 4.69 35.60 -3.96
CA GLU A 113 5.95 35.11 -3.37
C GLU A 113 5.68 34.08 -2.26
N ASN A 114 4.69 34.35 -1.41
CA ASN A 114 4.29 33.40 -0.37
C ASN A 114 3.71 32.10 -0.97
N ILE A 115 2.89 32.20 -2.02
CA ILE A 115 2.34 31.02 -2.69
C ILE A 115 3.47 30.21 -3.34
N TRP A 116 4.41 30.86 -4.03
CA TRP A 116 5.56 30.18 -4.62
C TRP A 116 6.41 29.45 -3.57
N GLY A 117 6.74 30.12 -2.45
CA GLY A 117 7.49 29.48 -1.37
C GLY A 117 6.77 28.23 -0.82
N CYS A 118 5.44 28.31 -0.66
CA CYS A 118 4.65 27.15 -0.25
C CYS A 118 4.65 26.02 -1.30
N LEU A 119 4.58 26.35 -2.59
CA LEU A 119 4.62 25.37 -3.67
C LEU A 119 5.99 24.67 -3.76
N ASP A 120 7.09 25.39 -3.57
CA ASP A 120 8.45 24.83 -3.56
C ASP A 120 8.66 23.88 -2.37
N GLU A 121 8.08 24.21 -1.21
CA GLU A 121 8.11 23.37 -0.01
C GLU A 121 7.04 22.26 -0.01
N SER A 122 6.23 22.13 -1.07
CA SER A 122 5.12 21.17 -1.17
C SER A 122 4.04 21.33 -0.08
N MET A 123 3.82 22.56 0.40
CA MET A 123 2.74 22.94 1.32
C MET A 123 1.53 23.45 0.55
N PHE A 124 0.78 22.54 -0.07
CA PHE A 124 -0.33 22.85 -0.96
C PHE A 124 -1.54 23.43 -0.23
N LEU A 125 -1.86 22.95 0.98
CA LEU A 125 -2.96 23.51 1.74
C LEU A 125 -2.67 24.96 2.18
N GLU A 126 -1.43 25.26 2.60
CA GLU A 126 -1.05 26.61 2.99
C GLU A 126 -1.05 27.56 1.79
N ALA A 127 -0.60 27.10 0.61
CA ALA A 127 -0.70 27.82 -0.65
C ALA A 127 -2.17 28.14 -1.00
N ALA A 128 -3.05 27.13 -0.93
CA ALA A 128 -4.49 27.26 -1.15
C ALA A 128 -5.13 28.23 -0.14
N ALA A 129 -4.77 28.14 1.14
CA ALA A 129 -5.24 29.03 2.18
C ALA A 129 -4.75 30.47 1.98
N ARG A 130 -3.50 30.67 1.51
CA ARG A 130 -2.96 32.00 1.20
C ARG A 130 -3.70 32.65 0.02
N TYR A 131 -4.02 31.87 -1.01
CA TYR A 131 -4.87 32.29 -2.12
C TYR A 131 -6.28 32.67 -1.64
N ALA A 132 -6.95 31.83 -0.86
CA ALA A 132 -8.30 32.07 -0.36
C ALA A 132 -8.37 33.35 0.50
N ARG A 133 -7.38 33.56 1.38
CA ARG A 133 -7.25 34.82 2.15
C ARG A 133 -7.04 36.03 1.26
N ALA A 134 -6.17 35.93 0.25
CA ALA A 134 -5.93 37.01 -0.70
C ALA A 134 -7.21 37.37 -1.48
N LYS A 135 -8.00 36.37 -1.89
CA LYS A 135 -9.30 36.59 -2.52
C LYS A 135 -10.25 37.41 -1.64
N GLN A 136 -10.37 37.08 -0.36
CA GLN A 136 -11.20 37.85 0.57
C GLN A 136 -10.73 39.29 0.74
N VAL A 137 -9.41 39.51 0.82
CA VAL A 137 -8.83 40.86 0.90
C VAL A 137 -9.10 41.65 -0.38
N HIS A 138 -8.96 41.02 -1.54
CA HIS A 138 -9.26 41.63 -2.84
C HIS A 138 -10.75 41.97 -2.97
N ASP A 139 -11.64 41.03 -2.71
CA ASP A 139 -13.09 41.22 -2.79
C ASP A 139 -13.54 42.35 -1.85
N ARG A 140 -12.94 42.44 -0.65
CA ARG A 140 -13.21 43.55 0.27
C ARG A 140 -12.73 44.90 -0.28
N LEU A 141 -11.56 44.94 -0.93
CA LEU A 141 -11.06 46.17 -1.55
C LEU A 141 -11.98 46.61 -2.70
N MET A 142 -12.56 45.68 -3.46
CA MET A 142 -13.39 45.98 -4.64
C MET A 142 -14.87 46.24 -4.30
N ASN A 143 -15.45 45.50 -3.35
CA ASN A 143 -16.89 45.56 -3.00
C ASN A 143 -17.23 46.64 -1.96
N ARG A 144 -16.34 47.61 -1.73
CA ARG A 144 -16.60 48.66 -0.75
C ARG A 144 -17.57 49.69 -1.34
N GLU A 145 -18.87 49.40 -1.23
CA GLU A 145 -20.01 50.20 -1.71
C GLU A 145 -20.05 51.66 -1.19
N ASP A 146 -19.18 52.01 -0.25
CA ASP A 146 -19.36 53.19 0.61
C ASP A 146 -18.41 54.36 0.35
N ARG A 147 -17.81 54.55 -0.84
CA ARG A 147 -17.07 55.80 -1.12
C ARG A 147 -17.15 56.36 -2.54
N GLY A 148 -17.68 57.57 -2.60
CA GLY A 148 -17.38 58.54 -3.64
C GLY A 148 -15.89 58.91 -3.72
N GLU A 149 -15.50 59.30 -4.93
CA GLU A 149 -14.35 60.14 -5.33
C GLU A 149 -12.90 59.64 -5.18
N LEU A 150 -12.62 58.49 -4.55
CA LEU A 150 -11.29 57.85 -4.64
C LEU A 150 -11.44 56.39 -5.09
N SER A 151 -11.55 56.18 -6.40
CA SER A 151 -11.47 54.81 -6.93
C SER A 151 -10.11 54.25 -6.53
N ILE A 152 -10.06 53.13 -5.81
CA ILE A 152 -8.81 52.48 -5.39
C ILE A 152 -7.91 52.24 -6.62
N LEU A 153 -8.52 52.00 -7.78
CA LEU A 153 -7.88 51.88 -9.08
C LEU A 153 -7.18 53.17 -9.55
N SER A 154 -7.63 54.37 -9.16
CA SER A 154 -6.90 55.62 -9.45
C SER A 154 -5.62 55.76 -8.61
N SER A 155 -5.63 55.23 -7.39
CA SER A 155 -4.47 55.25 -6.48
C SER A 155 -3.52 54.08 -6.71
N PHE A 156 -4.05 52.95 -7.19
CA PHE A 156 -3.33 51.69 -7.42
C PHE A 156 -3.76 51.06 -8.76
N PRO A 157 -3.39 51.64 -9.92
CA PRO A 157 -3.85 51.18 -11.23
C PRO A 157 -3.37 49.77 -11.59
N LEU A 158 -2.25 49.33 -11.01
CA LEU A 158 -1.67 48.00 -11.24
C LEU A 158 -2.33 46.90 -10.39
N LEU A 159 -3.25 47.24 -9.49
CA LEU A 159 -3.87 46.26 -8.59
C LEU A 159 -4.65 45.19 -9.37
N GLN A 160 -5.32 45.57 -10.47
CA GLN A 160 -6.04 44.63 -11.32
C GLN A 160 -5.10 43.63 -11.98
N HIS A 161 -3.97 44.10 -12.50
CA HIS A 161 -2.94 43.24 -13.10
C HIS A 161 -2.33 42.31 -12.04
N GLN A 162 -2.03 42.84 -10.85
CA GLN A 162 -1.51 42.04 -9.75
C GLN A 162 -2.50 40.94 -9.33
N TRP A 163 -3.79 41.25 -9.30
CA TRP A 163 -4.83 40.27 -8.99
C TRP A 163 -4.89 39.15 -10.04
N GLN A 164 -4.75 39.46 -11.34
CA GLN A 164 -4.72 38.43 -12.40
C GLN A 164 -3.57 37.41 -12.20
N ILE A 165 -2.42 37.87 -11.70
CA ILE A 165 -1.31 36.98 -11.34
C ILE A 165 -1.74 36.06 -10.18
N VAL A 166 -2.30 36.63 -9.11
CA VAL A 166 -2.81 35.87 -7.95
C VAL A 166 -3.89 34.86 -8.37
N GLU A 167 -4.80 35.26 -9.26
CA GLU A 167 -5.88 34.44 -9.79
C GLU A 167 -5.36 33.22 -10.57
N SER A 168 -4.28 33.39 -11.33
CA SER A 168 -3.65 32.29 -12.07
C SER A 168 -3.13 31.17 -11.18
N PHE A 169 -2.79 31.45 -9.91
CA PHE A 169 -2.32 30.43 -8.98
C PHE A 169 -3.40 29.43 -8.58
N LYS A 170 -4.69 29.76 -8.71
CA LYS A 170 -5.76 28.80 -8.43
C LYS A 170 -5.55 27.50 -9.21
N VAL A 171 -5.30 27.64 -10.51
CA VAL A 171 -5.05 26.51 -11.42
C VAL A 171 -3.69 25.88 -11.15
N GLN A 172 -2.65 26.69 -10.89
CA GLN A 172 -1.30 26.16 -10.65
C GLN A 172 -1.21 25.33 -9.36
N ILE A 173 -1.80 25.79 -8.25
CA ILE A 173 -1.87 25.04 -7.00
C ILE A 173 -2.60 23.72 -7.25
N SER A 174 -3.79 23.79 -7.85
CA SER A 174 -4.63 22.64 -8.17
C SER A 174 -3.92 21.60 -9.07
N GLN A 175 -3.15 22.06 -10.06
CA GLN A 175 -2.35 21.21 -10.94
C GLN A 175 -1.16 20.57 -10.21
N ARG A 176 -0.35 21.38 -9.51
CA ARG A 176 0.84 20.88 -8.78
C ARG A 176 0.46 19.90 -7.67
N SER A 177 -0.66 20.14 -6.98
CA SER A 177 -1.17 19.20 -5.99
C SER A 177 -1.56 17.86 -6.63
N ARG A 178 -2.16 17.84 -7.83
CA ARG A 178 -2.46 16.59 -8.55
C ARG A 178 -1.22 15.87 -9.04
N GLU A 179 -0.22 16.62 -9.54
CA GLU A 179 1.07 16.05 -9.92
C GLU A 179 1.73 15.36 -8.73
N ARG A 180 1.66 15.96 -7.52
CA ARG A 180 2.14 15.34 -6.28
C ARG A 180 1.46 14.01 -5.97
N LEU A 181 0.16 13.88 -6.23
CA LEU A 181 -0.58 12.62 -6.00
C LEU A 181 -0.18 11.50 -6.97
N LEU A 182 0.34 11.86 -8.15
CA LEU A 182 0.82 10.92 -9.18
C LEU A 182 2.28 10.51 -8.96
N GLU A 183 2.99 11.13 -8.00
CA GLU A 183 4.36 10.73 -7.70
C GLU A 183 4.41 9.31 -7.12
N GLN A 184 5.06 8.41 -7.85
CA GLN A 184 5.10 6.96 -7.58
C GLN A 184 5.90 6.58 -6.32
N ARG A 185 6.68 7.51 -5.76
CA ARG A 185 7.64 7.21 -4.68
C ARG A 185 7.07 7.53 -3.31
N GLY A 186 6.72 6.49 -2.54
CA GLY A 186 6.86 6.39 -1.09
C GLY A 186 6.58 7.64 -0.23
N LEU A 187 5.65 8.51 -0.63
CA LEU A 187 5.37 9.73 0.10
C LEU A 187 4.75 9.40 1.45
N PRO A 188 5.05 10.20 2.50
CA PRO A 188 4.38 10.04 3.79
C PRO A 188 2.89 10.35 3.64
N ILE A 189 2.07 9.72 4.48
CA ILE A 189 0.60 9.86 4.44
C ILE A 189 0.14 11.33 4.52
N LEU A 190 0.85 12.15 5.31
CA LEU A 190 0.58 13.57 5.47
C LEU A 190 0.80 14.38 4.19
N ALA A 191 1.73 13.96 3.31
CA ALA A 191 1.94 14.64 2.04
C ALA A 191 0.76 14.40 1.07
N TYR A 192 0.17 13.20 1.09
CA TYR A 192 -1.07 12.94 0.37
C TYR A 192 -2.24 13.75 0.95
N ALA A 193 -2.37 13.80 2.28
CA ALA A 193 -3.40 14.58 2.95
C ALA A 193 -3.32 16.08 2.59
N ASP A 194 -2.12 16.66 2.61
CA ASP A 194 -1.89 18.07 2.25
C ASP A 194 -2.20 18.36 0.77
N ALA A 195 -1.73 17.51 -0.15
CA ALA A 195 -2.03 17.64 -1.56
C ALA A 195 -3.54 17.51 -1.85
N LEU A 196 -4.22 16.52 -1.25
CA LEU A 196 -5.67 16.36 -1.37
C LEU A 196 -6.43 17.56 -0.80
N ALA A 197 -5.99 18.10 0.34
CA ALA A 197 -6.61 19.27 0.96
C ALA A 197 -6.40 20.53 0.10
N GLY A 198 -5.23 20.70 -0.51
CA GLY A 198 -4.96 21.75 -1.49
C GLY A 198 -5.91 21.71 -2.69
N VAL A 199 -6.08 20.53 -3.31
CA VAL A 199 -7.04 20.35 -4.41
C VAL A 199 -8.47 20.60 -3.94
N ALA A 200 -8.86 20.06 -2.78
CA ALA A 200 -10.20 20.22 -2.24
C ALA A 200 -10.59 21.68 -2.05
N VAL A 201 -9.66 22.51 -1.55
CA VAL A 201 -9.89 23.93 -1.35
C VAL A 201 -9.89 24.73 -2.66
N MET A 202 -9.00 24.39 -3.62
CA MET A 202 -8.95 25.10 -4.91
C MET A 202 -10.13 24.77 -5.82
N ASP A 203 -10.54 23.50 -5.87
CA ASP A 203 -11.56 23.03 -6.80
C ASP A 203 -12.94 22.88 -6.13
N GLU A 204 -13.05 23.28 -4.86
CA GLU A 204 -14.30 23.30 -4.08
C GLU A 204 -14.95 21.91 -4.01
N LEU A 205 -14.13 20.87 -3.81
CA LEU A 205 -14.56 19.47 -3.75
C LEU A 205 -15.13 19.11 -2.38
N ASP A 206 -16.07 18.16 -2.36
CA ASP A 206 -16.51 17.50 -1.12
C ASP A 206 -15.64 16.29 -0.75
N ALA A 207 -15.80 15.79 0.48
CA ALA A 207 -15.00 14.66 0.97
C ALA A 207 -15.15 13.38 0.11
N LYS A 208 -16.30 13.16 -0.54
CA LYS A 208 -16.53 12.01 -1.41
C LYS A 208 -15.77 12.15 -2.73
N GLN A 209 -15.78 13.35 -3.30
CA GLN A 209 -15.02 13.69 -4.50
C GLN A 209 -13.51 13.63 -4.25
N VAL A 210 -13.05 14.01 -3.06
CA VAL A 210 -11.63 13.89 -2.69
C VAL A 210 -11.20 12.43 -2.59
N LEU A 211 -12.02 11.55 -1.99
CA LEU A 211 -11.75 10.10 -1.98
C LEU A 211 -11.72 9.54 -3.41
N ALA A 212 -12.68 9.91 -4.25
CA ALA A 212 -12.72 9.49 -5.65
C ALA A 212 -11.47 9.94 -6.40
N LEU A 213 -11.07 11.21 -6.25
CA LEU A 213 -9.85 11.75 -6.85
C LEU A 213 -8.61 10.94 -6.44
N PHE A 214 -8.47 10.60 -5.17
CA PHE A 214 -7.35 9.78 -4.70
C PHE A 214 -7.34 8.39 -5.35
N LEU A 215 -8.50 7.73 -5.43
CA LEU A 215 -8.60 6.41 -6.06
C LEU A 215 -8.37 6.46 -7.57
N ASP A 216 -8.80 7.52 -8.24
CA ASP A 216 -8.58 7.73 -9.68
C ASP A 216 -7.10 7.95 -9.99
N THR A 217 -6.35 8.68 -9.15
CA THR A 217 -4.89 8.82 -9.35
C THR A 217 -4.17 7.49 -9.17
N ARG A 218 -4.60 6.66 -8.21
CA ARG A 218 -4.07 5.30 -8.02
C ARG A 218 -4.40 4.37 -9.19
N LYS A 219 -5.61 4.48 -9.74
CA LYS A 219 -6.00 3.75 -10.95
C LYS A 219 -5.13 4.15 -12.14
N SER A 220 -4.95 5.45 -12.37
CA SER A 220 -4.04 5.93 -13.43
C SER A 220 -2.61 5.43 -13.26
N TRP A 221 -2.13 5.28 -12.03
CA TRP A 221 -0.82 4.69 -11.76
C TRP A 221 -0.77 3.21 -12.18
N ILE A 222 -1.78 2.42 -11.79
CA ILE A 222 -1.90 1.01 -12.21
C ILE A 222 -1.92 0.91 -13.73
N SER A 223 -2.72 1.73 -14.43
CA SER A 223 -2.78 1.76 -15.89
C SER A 223 -1.41 2.04 -16.53
N GLN A 224 -0.63 2.97 -15.95
CA GLN A 224 0.71 3.31 -16.43
C GLN A 224 1.70 2.17 -16.21
N THR A 225 1.69 1.52 -15.04
CA THR A 225 2.54 0.36 -14.76
C THR A 225 2.25 -0.79 -15.73
N LEU A 226 0.96 -1.06 -15.99
CA LEU A 226 0.53 -2.08 -16.95
C LEU A 226 0.88 -1.73 -18.40
N GLY A 227 0.68 -0.48 -18.79
CA GLY A 227 1.04 0.01 -20.13
C GLY A 227 2.54 -0.07 -20.41
N ASN A 228 3.38 0.30 -19.44
CA ASN A 228 4.83 0.20 -19.55
C ASN A 228 5.28 -1.26 -19.74
N CYS A 229 4.67 -2.21 -19.03
CA CYS A 229 4.90 -3.63 -19.23
C CYS A 229 4.52 -4.07 -20.65
N ALA A 230 3.32 -3.70 -21.12
CA ALA A 230 2.84 -4.07 -22.45
C ALA A 230 3.74 -3.56 -23.58
N HIS A 231 4.36 -2.39 -23.43
CA HIS A 231 5.35 -1.89 -24.39
C HIS A 231 6.64 -2.70 -24.39
N SER A 232 7.09 -3.17 -23.23
CA SER A 232 8.30 -3.99 -23.07
C SER A 232 8.16 -5.41 -23.63
N LEU A 233 6.94 -5.96 -23.62
CA LEU A 233 6.61 -7.32 -24.11
C LEU A 233 6.73 -7.49 -25.63
N ASN A 234 6.98 -6.41 -26.39
CA ASN A 234 7.18 -6.49 -27.83
C ASN A 234 8.56 -7.06 -28.23
N HIS A 235 9.52 -7.18 -27.30
CA HIS A 235 10.92 -7.47 -27.66
C HIS A 235 11.53 -8.78 -27.15
N ASP A 236 10.95 -9.45 -26.15
CA ASP A 236 11.15 -10.87 -25.80
C ASP A 236 10.30 -11.14 -24.55
N ALA A 237 9.36 -12.08 -24.64
CA ALA A 237 8.41 -12.36 -23.55
C ALA A 237 9.13 -13.08 -22.40
N ASN A 238 9.37 -12.37 -21.29
CA ASN A 238 9.89 -12.99 -20.08
C ASN A 238 8.79 -13.07 -19.03
N CYS A 239 8.42 -14.30 -18.65
CA CYS A 239 7.41 -14.60 -17.62
C CYS A 239 7.66 -13.80 -16.33
N ASP A 240 8.93 -13.70 -15.91
CA ASP A 240 9.36 -12.97 -14.72
C ASP A 240 8.95 -11.49 -14.72
N VAL A 241 8.92 -10.85 -15.90
CA VAL A 241 8.54 -9.43 -16.02
C VAL A 241 7.04 -9.26 -15.79
N VAL A 242 6.23 -10.19 -16.30
CA VAL A 242 4.77 -10.16 -16.07
C VAL A 242 4.44 -10.43 -14.61
N VAL A 243 5.10 -11.42 -14.00
CA VAL A 243 4.90 -11.75 -12.58
C VAL A 243 5.31 -10.58 -11.69
N SER A 244 6.45 -9.93 -11.96
CA SER A 244 6.88 -8.76 -11.17
C SER A 244 5.90 -7.59 -11.29
N VAL A 245 5.32 -7.35 -12.47
CA VAL A 245 4.29 -6.33 -12.69
C VAL A 245 2.99 -6.66 -11.96
N PHE A 246 2.56 -7.92 -11.93
CA PHE A 246 1.40 -8.33 -11.12
C PHE A 246 1.64 -8.09 -9.63
N CYS A 247 2.84 -8.41 -9.13
CA CYS A 247 3.23 -8.13 -7.74
C CYS A 247 3.29 -6.63 -7.44
N GLU A 248 3.80 -5.81 -8.37
CA GLU A 248 3.83 -4.35 -8.24
C GLU A 248 2.42 -3.75 -8.18
N VAL A 249 1.53 -4.15 -9.09
CA VAL A 249 0.14 -3.68 -9.11
C VAL A 249 -0.61 -4.08 -7.84
N LEU A 250 -0.43 -5.31 -7.36
CA LEU A 250 -0.99 -5.73 -6.08
C LEU A 250 -0.46 -4.90 -4.92
N SER A 251 0.83 -4.59 -4.91
CA SER A 251 1.43 -3.73 -3.90
C SER A 251 0.79 -2.34 -3.91
N ILE A 252 0.59 -1.75 -5.10
CA ILE A 252 -0.11 -0.47 -5.25
C ILE A 252 -1.54 -0.56 -4.70
N ILE A 253 -2.28 -1.63 -5.02
CA ILE A 253 -3.65 -1.84 -4.53
C ILE A 253 -3.67 -1.92 -2.99
N GLN A 254 -2.82 -2.75 -2.40
CA GLN A 254 -2.78 -2.96 -0.95
C GLN A 254 -2.43 -1.67 -0.21
N ILE A 255 -1.40 -0.95 -0.67
CA ILE A 255 -0.99 0.33 -0.12
C ILE A 255 -2.11 1.35 -0.25
N SER A 256 -2.78 1.43 -1.40
CA SER A 256 -3.86 2.38 -1.64
C SER A 256 -5.03 2.18 -0.68
N VAL A 257 -5.47 0.94 -0.47
CA VAL A 257 -6.57 0.64 0.47
C VAL A 257 -6.15 0.95 1.92
N GLY A 258 -4.91 0.63 2.31
CA GLY A 258 -4.37 1.00 3.62
C GLY A 258 -4.37 2.52 3.84
N GLN A 259 -3.90 3.27 2.85
CA GLN A 259 -3.87 4.73 2.89
C GLN A 259 -5.28 5.35 2.90
N VAL A 260 -6.27 4.77 2.22
CA VAL A 260 -7.66 5.22 2.35
C VAL A 260 -8.13 5.07 3.80
N GLY A 261 -7.79 3.95 4.45
CA GLY A 261 -8.04 3.75 5.87
C GLY A 261 -7.43 4.87 6.73
N GLU A 262 -6.15 5.16 6.56
CA GLU A 262 -5.45 6.22 7.32
C GLU A 262 -5.96 7.64 7.04
N LEU A 263 -6.35 7.92 5.79
CA LEU A 263 -6.77 9.25 5.37
C LEU A 263 -8.21 9.54 5.76
N PHE A 264 -9.13 8.57 5.61
CA PHE A 264 -10.57 8.83 5.66
C PHE A 264 -11.34 8.05 6.72
N LEU A 265 -10.84 6.91 7.20
CA LEU A 265 -11.59 6.07 8.13
C LEU A 265 -11.39 6.53 9.58
N GLN A 266 -12.50 6.82 10.25
CA GLN A 266 -12.48 7.13 11.68
C GLN A 266 -12.33 5.84 12.50
N VAL A 267 -11.31 5.79 13.36
CA VAL A 267 -11.02 4.63 14.20
C VAL A 267 -10.77 5.08 15.64
N LEU A 268 -11.36 4.39 16.62
CA LEU A 268 -11.20 4.67 18.07
C LEU A 268 -11.44 6.15 18.47
N ASN A 269 -12.33 6.84 17.76
CA ASN A 269 -12.65 8.27 17.90
C ASN A 269 -11.53 9.25 17.48
N ASP A 270 -10.41 8.79 16.93
CA ASP A 270 -9.39 9.67 16.38
C ASP A 270 -9.81 10.22 15.01
N LEU A 271 -9.49 11.49 14.74
CA LEU A 271 -9.83 12.14 13.48
C LEU A 271 -8.91 11.60 12.37
N PRO A 272 -9.43 11.20 11.19
CA PRO A 272 -8.59 10.70 10.12
C PRO A 272 -7.62 11.77 9.59
N SER A 273 -6.49 11.32 9.02
CA SER A 273 -5.36 12.21 8.68
C SER A 273 -5.74 13.32 7.70
N PHE A 274 -6.62 13.03 6.73
CA PHE A 274 -7.10 14.04 5.78
C PHE A 274 -7.84 15.19 6.50
N TYR A 275 -8.79 14.87 7.37
CA TYR A 275 -9.57 15.89 8.08
C TYR A 275 -8.72 16.67 9.09
N LYS A 276 -7.74 16.02 9.74
CA LYS A 276 -6.76 16.70 10.60
C LYS A 276 -6.01 17.80 9.85
N VAL A 277 -5.60 17.51 8.61
CA VAL A 277 -4.89 18.46 7.75
C VAL A 277 -5.85 19.50 7.19
N ALA A 278 -6.92 19.08 6.50
CA ALA A 278 -7.85 19.97 5.81
C ALA A 278 -8.58 20.96 6.73
N LEU A 279 -8.92 20.55 7.96
CA LEU A 279 -9.59 21.40 8.94
C LEU A 279 -8.61 22.08 9.90
N GLY A 280 -7.33 21.71 9.85
CA GLY A 280 -6.26 22.36 10.58
C GLY A 280 -6.04 23.80 10.10
N SER A 281 -5.80 24.72 11.02
CA SER A 281 -5.44 26.09 10.66
C SER A 281 -4.66 26.75 11.80
N PRO A 282 -3.67 27.59 11.49
CA PRO A 282 -3.05 28.43 12.48
C PRO A 282 -4.03 29.46 13.04
N PRO A 283 -3.76 30.02 14.24
CA PRO A 283 -4.59 31.05 14.86
C PRO A 283 -4.79 32.26 13.94
N ALA A 284 -5.99 32.84 13.96
CA ALA A 284 -6.37 33.93 13.05
C ALA A 284 -5.46 35.17 13.15
N SER A 285 -4.82 35.38 14.31
CA SER A 285 -3.84 36.45 14.55
C SER A 285 -2.59 36.35 13.67
N GLN A 286 -2.26 35.16 13.16
CA GLN A 286 -1.09 34.92 12.31
C GLN A 286 -1.40 35.06 10.81
N LEU A 287 -2.67 35.07 10.42
CA LEU A 287 -3.09 34.92 9.01
C LEU A 287 -3.00 36.21 8.18
N PHE A 288 -3.18 37.36 8.82
CA PHE A 288 -3.30 38.69 8.20
C PHE A 288 -2.22 39.66 8.70
N GLY A 289 -1.02 39.13 8.96
CA GLY A 289 0.12 39.94 9.42
C GLY A 289 0.33 41.19 8.55
N GLY A 290 0.51 42.34 9.20
CA GLY A 290 0.72 43.63 8.54
C GLY A 290 -0.55 44.40 8.14
N ILE A 291 -1.75 43.81 8.24
CA ILE A 291 -3.02 44.52 8.03
C ILE A 291 -3.50 45.14 9.35
N PRO A 292 -3.75 46.46 9.41
CA PRO A 292 -4.31 47.10 10.60
C PRO A 292 -5.80 46.73 10.75
N ASN A 293 -6.20 46.39 11.98
CA ASN A 293 -7.56 45.98 12.38
C ASN A 293 -8.18 44.97 11.39
N PRO A 294 -7.65 43.73 11.33
CA PRO A 294 -8.09 42.72 10.38
C PRO A 294 -9.39 42.01 10.80
N ASP A 295 -10.21 42.59 11.70
CA ASP A 295 -11.38 41.93 12.30
C ASP A 295 -12.35 41.40 11.24
N GLU A 296 -12.52 42.17 10.17
CA GLU A 296 -13.42 41.85 9.07
C GLU A 296 -12.84 40.77 8.14
N GLU A 297 -11.55 40.82 7.82
CA GLU A 297 -10.85 39.73 7.11
C GLU A 297 -10.93 38.42 7.91
N VAL A 298 -10.70 38.50 9.22
CA VAL A 298 -10.81 37.36 10.13
C VAL A 298 -12.24 36.82 10.16
N ARG A 299 -13.26 37.70 10.13
CA ARG A 299 -14.67 37.30 10.04
C ARG A 299 -14.97 36.55 8.73
N LEU A 300 -14.50 37.07 7.60
CA LEU A 300 -14.65 36.41 6.29
C LEU A 300 -13.91 35.08 6.24
N TRP A 301 -12.70 35.02 6.80
CA TRP A 301 -11.93 33.78 6.90
C TRP A 301 -12.65 32.72 7.72
N LYS A 302 -13.21 33.09 8.87
CA LYS A 302 -14.03 32.19 9.69
C LYS A 302 -15.24 31.68 8.90
N SER A 303 -15.98 32.55 8.22
CA SER A 303 -17.10 32.11 7.39
C SER A 303 -16.69 31.15 6.27
N PHE A 304 -15.52 31.36 5.66
CA PHE A 304 -14.96 30.42 4.69
C PHE A 304 -14.60 29.08 5.33
N ARG A 305 -14.02 29.07 6.53
CA ARG A 305 -13.71 27.85 7.29
C ARG A 305 -14.98 27.10 7.69
N ASP A 306 -16.02 27.80 8.13
CA ASP A 306 -17.31 27.20 8.47
C ASP A 306 -17.92 26.52 7.24
N LYS A 307 -17.82 27.15 6.06
CA LYS A 307 -18.24 26.53 4.79
C LYS A 307 -17.42 25.30 4.44
N LEU A 308 -16.10 25.36 4.61
CA LEU A 308 -15.22 24.21 4.38
C LEU A 308 -15.58 23.06 5.32
N GLU A 309 -15.83 23.32 6.59
CA GLU A 309 -16.25 22.32 7.57
C GLU A 309 -17.60 21.66 7.21
N LEU A 310 -18.55 22.44 6.69
CA LEU A 310 -19.83 21.93 6.19
C LEU A 310 -19.70 21.00 4.98
N VAL A 311 -18.65 21.19 4.17
CA VAL A 311 -18.39 20.37 2.96
C VAL A 311 -17.49 19.17 3.29
N MET A 312 -16.58 19.31 4.25
CA MET A 312 -15.63 18.29 4.71
C MET A 312 -16.24 17.38 5.79
N VAL A 313 -17.42 16.84 5.52
CA VAL A 313 -18.10 15.90 6.41
C VAL A 313 -17.40 14.55 6.37
N MET A 314 -17.18 13.95 7.55
CA MET A 314 -16.58 12.63 7.66
C MET A 314 -17.40 11.58 6.90
N LEU A 315 -16.69 10.75 6.13
CA LEU A 315 -17.30 9.68 5.35
C LEU A 315 -17.73 8.51 6.26
N GLU A 316 -18.92 7.99 5.99
CA GLU A 316 -19.41 6.76 6.63
C GLU A 316 -18.54 5.56 6.25
N LYS A 317 -18.30 4.66 7.21
CA LYS A 317 -17.49 3.46 7.00
C LYS A 317 -18.04 2.61 5.86
N GLU A 318 -19.35 2.46 5.77
CA GLU A 318 -20.03 1.69 4.73
C GLU A 318 -19.86 2.31 3.34
N TYR A 319 -19.74 3.64 3.26
CA TYR A 319 -19.49 4.34 2.00
C TYR A 319 -18.04 4.10 1.54
N ILE A 320 -17.07 4.22 2.45
CA ILE A 320 -15.66 3.94 2.16
C ILE A 320 -15.49 2.50 1.69
N ALA A 321 -16.04 1.53 2.43
CA ALA A 321 -15.98 0.12 2.10
C ALA A 321 -16.53 -0.17 0.69
N ARG A 322 -17.74 0.32 0.38
CA ARG A 322 -18.35 0.15 -0.95
C ARG A 322 -17.51 0.76 -2.06
N THR A 323 -16.96 1.95 -1.83
CA THR A 323 -16.15 2.66 -2.83
C THR A 323 -14.83 1.93 -3.09
N CYS A 324 -14.14 1.48 -2.03
CA CYS A 324 -12.91 0.70 -2.14
C CYS A 324 -13.14 -0.65 -2.82
N SER A 325 -14.23 -1.36 -2.50
CA SER A 325 -14.55 -2.64 -3.12
C SER A 325 -14.90 -2.50 -4.61
N LEU A 326 -15.58 -1.42 -4.99
CA LEU A 326 -15.84 -1.12 -6.41
C LEU A 326 -14.53 -0.82 -7.14
N TRP A 327 -13.70 0.07 -6.59
CA TRP A 327 -12.40 0.42 -7.16
C TRP A 327 -11.50 -0.80 -7.33
N LEU A 328 -11.45 -1.66 -6.30
CA LEU A 328 -10.68 -2.90 -6.34
C LEU A 328 -11.11 -3.84 -7.48
N ARG A 329 -12.42 -3.98 -7.70
CA ARG A 329 -12.97 -4.77 -8.80
C ARG A 329 -12.60 -4.19 -10.15
N GLU A 330 -12.65 -2.86 -10.29
CA GLU A 330 -12.25 -2.19 -11.53
C GLU A 330 -10.75 -2.38 -11.81
N CYS A 331 -9.88 -2.26 -10.80
CA CYS A 331 -8.45 -2.54 -10.94
C CYS A 331 -8.18 -4.00 -11.29
N GLY A 332 -8.89 -4.95 -10.67
CA GLY A 332 -8.79 -6.36 -10.99
C GLY A 332 -9.17 -6.68 -12.43
N GLN A 333 -10.26 -6.07 -12.92
CA GLN A 333 -10.66 -6.17 -14.32
C GLN A 333 -9.58 -5.60 -15.25
N GLU A 334 -9.01 -4.45 -14.93
CA GLU A 334 -7.96 -3.83 -15.74
C GLU A 334 -6.69 -4.70 -15.82
N LEU A 335 -6.32 -5.35 -14.71
CA LEU A 335 -5.16 -6.24 -14.62
C LEU A 335 -5.27 -7.48 -15.51
N VAL A 336 -6.47 -8.05 -15.58
CA VAL A 336 -6.77 -9.29 -16.31
C VAL A 336 -7.29 -9.05 -17.72
N ASN A 337 -7.69 -7.83 -18.05
CA ASN A 337 -8.17 -7.48 -19.38
C ASN A 337 -7.05 -7.41 -20.42
N LYS A 338 -7.46 -7.38 -21.70
CA LYS A 338 -6.53 -7.23 -22.82
C LYS A 338 -5.90 -5.84 -22.80
N ILE A 339 -4.57 -5.80 -22.78
CA ILE A 339 -3.79 -4.57 -22.97
C ILE A 339 -3.17 -4.65 -24.38
N ASN A 340 -3.46 -3.67 -25.23
CA ASN A 340 -3.05 -3.66 -26.64
C ASN A 340 -3.44 -4.95 -27.41
N GLY A 341 -4.57 -5.56 -27.05
CA GLY A 341 -5.13 -6.75 -27.71
C GLY A 341 -4.59 -8.10 -27.22
N ARG A 342 -3.65 -8.13 -26.26
CA ARG A 342 -3.10 -9.36 -25.66
C ARG A 342 -3.39 -9.41 -24.16
N TYR A 343 -3.54 -10.60 -23.60
CA TYR A 343 -3.57 -10.77 -22.15
C TYR A 343 -2.14 -10.86 -21.63
N LEU A 344 -1.81 -10.15 -20.55
CA LEU A 344 -0.47 -10.24 -19.94
C LEU A 344 -0.17 -11.67 -19.47
N ILE A 345 -1.18 -12.36 -18.96
CA ILE A 345 -1.06 -13.75 -18.49
C ILE A 345 -0.69 -14.74 -19.61
N ASP A 346 -0.91 -14.39 -20.88
CA ASP A 346 -0.53 -15.25 -22.01
C ASP A 346 0.98 -15.41 -22.19
N ALA A 347 1.78 -14.51 -21.59
CA ALA A 347 3.23 -14.65 -21.58
C ALA A 347 3.71 -15.81 -20.67
N ILE A 348 2.86 -16.33 -19.78
CA ILE A 348 3.15 -17.52 -18.97
C ILE A 348 2.87 -18.76 -19.81
N GLY A 349 3.94 -19.40 -20.30
CA GLY A 349 3.85 -20.49 -21.28
C GLY A 349 3.56 -21.87 -20.69
N SER A 350 4.01 -22.15 -19.47
CA SER A 350 3.94 -23.49 -18.87
C SER A 350 3.12 -23.52 -17.58
N GLY A 351 2.62 -24.71 -17.22
CA GLY A 351 1.93 -24.91 -15.94
C GLY A 351 2.86 -24.75 -14.73
N GLN A 352 4.16 -25.03 -14.89
CA GLN A 352 5.17 -24.81 -13.85
C GLN A 352 5.36 -23.31 -13.58
N ASP A 353 5.50 -22.51 -14.63
CA ASP A 353 5.66 -21.06 -14.50
C ASP A 353 4.40 -20.42 -13.90
N LEU A 354 3.22 -20.95 -14.23
CA LEU A 354 1.95 -20.51 -13.65
C LEU A 354 1.89 -20.78 -12.14
N ALA A 355 2.36 -21.94 -11.69
CA ALA A 355 2.43 -22.27 -10.26
C ALA A 355 3.47 -21.40 -9.51
N LEU A 356 4.62 -21.11 -10.14
CA LEU A 356 5.63 -20.20 -9.59
C LEU A 356 5.10 -18.76 -9.52
N ALA A 357 4.37 -18.31 -10.53
CA ALA A 357 3.71 -17.02 -10.57
C ALA A 357 2.67 -16.88 -9.44
N GLU A 358 1.80 -17.88 -9.27
CA GLU A 358 0.83 -17.91 -8.16
C GLU A 358 1.53 -17.82 -6.81
N LYS A 359 2.58 -18.62 -6.60
CA LYS A 359 3.35 -18.60 -5.35
C LYS A 359 3.92 -17.20 -5.08
N SER A 360 4.57 -16.59 -6.06
CA SER A 360 5.17 -15.25 -5.92
C SER A 360 4.13 -14.17 -5.64
N ILE A 361 2.97 -14.26 -6.29
CA ILE A 361 1.85 -13.34 -6.08
C ILE A 361 1.29 -13.48 -4.65
N ARG A 362 1.05 -14.71 -4.18
CA ARG A 362 0.56 -14.95 -2.81
C ARG A 362 1.55 -14.48 -1.75
N GLU A 363 2.85 -14.75 -1.93
CA GLU A 363 3.91 -14.26 -1.05
C GLU A 363 3.93 -12.73 -1.00
N THR A 364 3.64 -12.05 -2.12
CA THR A 364 3.53 -10.59 -2.16
C THR A 364 2.32 -10.10 -1.37
N VAL A 365 1.16 -10.73 -1.52
CA VAL A 365 -0.08 -10.35 -0.80
C VAL A 365 0.09 -10.49 0.72
N GLU A 366 0.79 -11.53 1.17
CA GLU A 366 1.03 -11.80 2.59
C GLU A 366 2.24 -11.02 3.15
N SER A 367 3.00 -10.34 2.29
CA SER A 367 4.24 -9.65 2.67
C SER A 367 3.98 -8.46 3.59
N LYS A 368 4.63 -8.48 4.76
CA LYS A 368 4.68 -7.32 5.68
C LYS A 368 5.40 -6.12 5.09
N ALA A 369 6.33 -6.33 4.15
CA ALA A 369 7.16 -5.27 3.59
C ALA A 369 6.35 -4.30 2.72
N VAL A 370 5.36 -4.82 1.98
CA VAL A 370 4.47 -4.03 1.11
C VAL A 370 3.71 -2.98 1.93
N LEU A 371 3.24 -3.37 3.11
CA LEU A 371 2.40 -2.54 3.98
C LEU A 371 3.18 -1.87 5.11
N ALA A 372 4.51 -1.77 5.00
CA ALA A 372 5.37 -1.23 6.05
C ALA A 372 4.94 0.18 6.51
N GLY A 373 4.49 1.03 5.59
CA GLY A 373 4.03 2.39 5.88
C GLY A 373 2.77 2.46 6.76
N SER A 374 1.91 1.45 6.69
CA SER A 374 0.65 1.39 7.44
C SER A 374 0.75 0.57 8.73
N LEU A 375 1.89 -0.07 9.01
CA LEU A 375 2.06 -0.94 10.18
C LEU A 375 1.91 -0.18 11.51
N GLU A 376 2.44 1.03 11.61
CA GLU A 376 2.35 1.83 12.83
C GLU A 376 0.89 2.23 13.13
N TRP A 377 0.15 2.66 12.10
CA TRP A 377 -1.27 2.92 12.20
C TRP A 377 -2.05 1.67 12.61
N LEU A 378 -1.82 0.52 11.97
CA LEU A 378 -2.49 -0.74 12.34
C LEU A 378 -2.14 -1.16 13.78
N LYS A 379 -0.88 -1.04 14.21
CA LYS A 379 -0.47 -1.32 15.60
C LYS A 379 -1.21 -0.40 16.58
N SER A 380 -1.38 0.88 16.24
CA SER A 380 -2.13 1.84 17.07
C SER A 380 -3.62 1.46 17.16
N VAL A 381 -4.23 1.01 16.07
CA VAL A 381 -5.64 0.63 16.01
C VAL A 381 -5.93 -0.67 16.77
N PHE A 382 -5.12 -1.72 16.56
CA PHE A 382 -5.39 -3.05 17.12
C PHE A 382 -4.69 -3.28 18.48
N GLY A 383 -3.72 -2.44 18.86
CA GLY A 383 -3.00 -2.55 20.13
C GLY A 383 -2.04 -3.74 20.23
N SER A 384 -1.79 -4.44 19.11
CA SER A 384 -0.92 -5.62 19.03
C SER A 384 0.00 -5.56 17.83
N GLU A 385 1.06 -6.38 17.83
CA GLU A 385 1.82 -6.59 16.62
C GLU A 385 0.96 -7.28 15.55
N ILE A 386 1.18 -6.89 14.29
CA ILE A 386 0.38 -7.33 13.16
C ILE A 386 1.16 -8.36 12.37
N GLU A 387 0.65 -9.59 12.35
CA GLU A 387 1.26 -10.69 11.58
C GLU A 387 0.82 -10.68 10.11
N LEU A 388 -0.46 -10.43 9.85
CA LEU A 388 -1.04 -10.39 8.52
C LEU A 388 -1.67 -9.00 8.29
N PRO A 389 -0.89 -8.01 7.81
CA PRO A 389 -1.36 -6.63 7.69
C PRO A 389 -2.51 -6.48 6.71
N TRP A 390 -2.47 -7.23 5.61
CA TRP A 390 -3.51 -7.18 4.59
C TRP A 390 -4.87 -7.65 5.11
N THR A 391 -4.91 -8.77 5.85
CA THR A 391 -6.15 -9.29 6.47
C THR A 391 -6.78 -8.24 7.40
N ARG A 392 -5.95 -7.55 8.20
CA ARG A 392 -6.45 -6.49 9.09
C ARG A 392 -6.97 -5.27 8.35
N ILE A 393 -6.32 -4.87 7.24
CA ILE A 393 -6.82 -3.78 6.39
C ILE A 393 -8.16 -4.17 5.77
N ARG A 394 -8.34 -5.41 5.31
CA ARG A 394 -9.60 -5.88 4.74
C ARG A 394 -10.74 -5.86 5.76
N GLU A 395 -10.52 -6.41 6.95
CA GLU A 395 -11.48 -6.39 8.07
C GLU A 395 -11.89 -4.96 8.43
N LEU A 396 -10.93 -4.04 8.41
CA LEU A 396 -11.14 -2.66 8.85
C LEU A 396 -11.80 -1.79 7.78
N VAL A 397 -11.32 -1.84 6.52
CA VAL A 397 -11.69 -0.92 5.44
C VAL A 397 -12.75 -1.50 4.50
N LEU A 398 -12.62 -2.77 4.08
CA LEU A 398 -13.51 -3.37 3.08
C LEU A 398 -14.76 -4.01 3.70
N VAL A 399 -14.71 -4.40 4.98
CA VAL A 399 -15.82 -5.07 5.69
C VAL A 399 -16.29 -6.34 4.94
N ASP A 400 -15.37 -6.98 4.22
CA ASP A 400 -15.64 -8.14 3.36
C ASP A 400 -14.51 -9.18 3.50
N ASP A 401 -14.90 -10.45 3.48
CA ASP A 401 -14.04 -11.61 3.55
C ASP A 401 -13.54 -12.07 2.17
N SER A 402 -13.88 -11.33 1.11
CA SER A 402 -13.39 -11.57 -0.26
C SER A 402 -11.86 -11.54 -0.37
N ASP A 403 -11.27 -12.65 -0.83
CA ASP A 403 -9.83 -12.73 -1.09
C ASP A 403 -9.44 -12.00 -2.38
N LEU A 404 -8.28 -11.32 -2.35
CA LEU A 404 -7.75 -10.62 -3.54
C LEU A 404 -7.49 -11.60 -4.68
N TRP A 405 -6.99 -12.78 -4.34
CA TRP A 405 -6.71 -13.82 -5.31
C TRP A 405 -7.99 -14.25 -6.04
N ASP A 406 -9.03 -14.60 -5.28
CA ASP A 406 -10.31 -15.06 -5.82
C ASP A 406 -10.99 -13.97 -6.66
N LEU A 407 -10.89 -12.71 -6.23
CA LEU A 407 -11.52 -11.58 -6.92
C LEU A 407 -10.82 -11.22 -8.24
N ILE A 408 -9.49 -11.36 -8.30
CA ILE A 408 -8.68 -10.83 -9.41
C ILE A 408 -8.15 -11.95 -10.29
N PHE A 409 -7.46 -12.95 -9.73
CA PHE A 409 -6.62 -13.86 -10.50
C PHE A 409 -7.22 -15.25 -10.73
N GLU A 410 -8.10 -15.75 -9.86
CA GLU A 410 -8.55 -17.15 -9.92
C GLU A 410 -9.08 -17.52 -11.31
N ASP A 411 -10.05 -16.76 -11.84
CA ASP A 411 -10.64 -17.03 -13.15
C ASP A 411 -9.62 -16.89 -14.30
N ALA A 412 -8.69 -15.93 -14.19
CA ALA A 412 -7.65 -15.68 -15.19
C ALA A 412 -6.65 -16.84 -15.27
N PHE A 413 -6.14 -17.26 -14.10
CA PHE A 413 -5.17 -18.35 -13.97
C PHE A 413 -5.78 -19.69 -14.37
N VAL A 414 -7.03 -19.96 -13.96
CA VAL A 414 -7.75 -21.18 -14.38
C VAL A 414 -7.95 -21.19 -15.89
N SER A 415 -8.32 -20.07 -16.50
CA SER A 415 -8.50 -19.98 -17.95
C SER A 415 -7.18 -20.17 -18.71
N ARG A 416 -6.08 -19.59 -18.20
CA ARG A 416 -4.75 -19.78 -18.79
C ARG A 416 -4.29 -21.23 -18.68
N MET A 417 -4.48 -21.87 -17.52
CA MET A 417 -4.11 -23.28 -17.33
C MET A 417 -4.86 -24.20 -18.29
N LYS A 418 -6.16 -23.95 -18.50
CA LYS A 418 -6.95 -24.68 -19.51
C LYS A 418 -6.34 -24.54 -20.91
N ALA A 419 -6.03 -23.32 -21.33
CA ALA A 419 -5.43 -23.09 -22.64
C ALA A 419 -4.07 -23.80 -22.82
N ILE A 420 -3.23 -23.84 -21.79
CA ILE A 420 -1.95 -24.57 -21.81
C ILE A 420 -2.19 -26.09 -21.96
N ILE A 421 -3.16 -26.62 -21.22
CA ILE A 421 -3.54 -28.04 -21.27
C ILE A 421 -4.08 -28.40 -22.66
N ASP A 422 -4.98 -27.58 -23.22
CA ASP A 422 -5.58 -27.81 -24.54
C ASP A 422 -4.50 -27.85 -25.64
N VAL A 423 -3.54 -26.91 -25.61
CA VAL A 423 -2.38 -26.91 -26.52
C VAL A 423 -1.53 -28.18 -26.35
N GLY A 424 -1.26 -28.59 -25.11
CA GLY A 424 -0.51 -29.81 -24.83
C GLY A 424 -1.19 -31.09 -25.33
N PHE A 425 -2.53 -31.17 -25.22
CA PHE A 425 -3.31 -32.28 -25.77
C PHE A 425 -3.35 -32.29 -27.31
N ASP A 426 -3.47 -31.11 -27.93
CA ASP A 426 -3.41 -30.98 -29.39
C ASP A 426 -2.06 -31.43 -29.94
N ASP A 427 -0.96 -31.05 -29.29
CA ASP A 427 0.39 -31.48 -29.66
C ASP A 427 0.57 -32.99 -29.47
N LEU A 428 0.08 -33.56 -28.37
CA LEU A 428 0.09 -35.01 -28.17
C LEU A 428 -0.70 -35.74 -29.25
N THR A 429 -1.88 -35.21 -29.63
CA THR A 429 -2.72 -35.80 -30.67
C THR A 429 -2.07 -35.71 -32.05
N ARG A 430 -1.25 -34.68 -32.31
CA ARG A 430 -0.45 -34.56 -33.54
C ARG A 430 0.75 -35.50 -33.56
N VAL A 431 1.43 -35.67 -32.42
CA VAL A 431 2.60 -36.57 -32.27
C VAL A 431 2.16 -38.04 -32.31
N VAL A 432 1.03 -38.36 -31.68
CA VAL A 432 0.38 -39.66 -31.80
C VAL A 432 -0.38 -39.68 -33.13
N ASN A 433 0.35 -39.89 -34.22
CA ASN A 433 -0.24 -40.15 -35.53
C ASN A 433 -0.89 -41.55 -35.49
N VAL A 434 -2.09 -41.63 -34.90
CA VAL A 434 -2.90 -42.86 -34.76
C VAL A 434 -3.05 -43.52 -36.13
N ALA A 435 -3.12 -42.75 -37.22
CA ALA A 435 -3.20 -43.26 -38.58
C ALA A 435 -1.92 -43.97 -39.07
N GLU A 436 -0.73 -43.49 -38.74
CA GLU A 436 0.53 -44.19 -39.05
C GLU A 436 0.77 -45.39 -38.15
N SER A 437 0.41 -45.30 -36.86
CA SER A 437 0.50 -46.42 -35.91
C SER A 437 -0.43 -47.57 -36.31
N ILE A 438 -1.65 -47.26 -36.80
CA ILE A 438 -2.59 -48.26 -37.32
C ILE A 438 -2.13 -48.82 -38.67
N ARG A 439 -1.56 -48.00 -39.58
CA ARG A 439 -0.98 -48.50 -40.83
C ARG A 439 0.21 -49.43 -40.60
N ALA A 440 1.08 -49.14 -39.63
CA ALA A 440 2.21 -50.01 -39.27
C ALA A 440 1.79 -51.37 -38.70
N ILE A 441 0.60 -51.45 -38.08
CA ILE A 441 -0.02 -52.71 -37.62
C ILE A 441 -0.64 -53.47 -38.82
N GLY A 442 -1.29 -52.76 -39.73
CA GLY A 442 -1.92 -53.33 -40.93
C GLY A 442 -0.94 -53.82 -42.00
N GLU A 443 0.23 -53.20 -42.15
CA GLU A 443 1.21 -53.55 -43.18
C GLU A 443 2.07 -54.79 -42.82
N ASN A 444 2.07 -55.23 -41.56
CA ASN A 444 2.87 -56.39 -41.11
C ASN A 444 2.10 -57.72 -41.00
N TYR A 445 0.83 -57.79 -41.41
CA TYR A 445 0.03 -59.02 -41.27
C TYR A 445 -0.71 -59.41 -42.55
N SER A 446 0.02 -60.08 -43.45
CA SER A 446 -0.56 -60.95 -44.46
C SER A 446 -0.60 -62.41 -43.93
N GLY A 447 -1.76 -62.84 -43.43
CA GLY A 447 -2.14 -64.25 -43.32
C GLY A 447 -1.88 -64.91 -41.96
N GLY A 448 -2.91 -65.00 -41.13
CA GLY A 448 -2.93 -65.85 -39.94
C GLY A 448 -4.11 -65.53 -39.03
N GLN A 449 -5.02 -66.49 -38.87
CA GLN A 449 -6.25 -66.42 -38.10
C GLN A 449 -6.01 -66.04 -36.63
N ILE A 450 -6.71 -65.02 -36.12
CA ILE A 450 -6.56 -64.54 -34.74
C ILE A 450 -7.30 -65.48 -33.78
N ASP A 451 -6.57 -66.14 -32.88
CA ASP A 451 -7.16 -66.77 -31.69
C ASP A 451 -7.19 -65.75 -30.54
N PHE A 452 -8.32 -65.03 -30.45
CA PHE A 452 -8.58 -64.01 -29.43
C PHE A 452 -8.61 -64.59 -28.00
N GLN A 453 -8.84 -65.89 -27.85
CA GLN A 453 -8.98 -66.55 -26.54
C GLN A 453 -7.62 -66.76 -25.85
N GLY A 454 -6.54 -66.86 -26.61
CA GLY A 454 -5.18 -67.02 -26.08
C GLY A 454 -4.59 -65.71 -25.52
N TYR A 455 -4.99 -64.55 -26.05
CA TYR A 455 -4.47 -63.25 -25.63
C TYR A 455 -5.07 -62.77 -24.31
N LEU A 456 -6.35 -63.08 -24.04
CA LEU A 456 -7.05 -62.72 -22.81
C LEU A 456 -6.64 -63.57 -21.59
N ASN A 457 -6.05 -64.74 -21.80
CA ASN A 457 -5.70 -65.69 -20.73
C ASN A 457 -4.24 -65.60 -20.26
N ARG A 458 -3.48 -64.58 -20.67
CA ARG A 458 -2.12 -64.36 -20.17
C ARG A 458 -2.21 -63.72 -18.76
N PRO A 459 -1.59 -64.30 -17.72
CA PRO A 459 -1.70 -63.76 -16.37
C PRO A 459 -1.12 -62.34 -16.33
N SER A 460 -1.96 -61.41 -15.89
CA SER A 460 -1.65 -60.00 -15.67
C SER A 460 -0.63 -59.84 -14.55
N THR A 461 0.66 -59.93 -14.89
CA THR A 461 1.73 -59.28 -14.13
C THR A 461 2.31 -58.18 -15.01
N GLY A 462 1.82 -56.96 -14.82
CA GLY A 462 2.30 -55.77 -15.52
C GLY A 462 1.19 -54.88 -16.06
N GLY A 463 0.39 -54.27 -15.18
CA GLY A 463 -0.32 -53.06 -15.53
C GLY A 463 0.70 -51.94 -15.74
N GLY A 464 1.01 -51.60 -16.99
CA GLY A 464 2.04 -50.61 -17.30
C GLY A 464 2.59 -50.75 -18.70
N VAL A 465 1.76 -50.51 -19.72
CA VAL A 465 2.22 -50.39 -21.12
C VAL A 465 2.28 -48.92 -21.59
N TRP A 466 1.78 -47.98 -20.78
CA TRP A 466 1.83 -46.54 -21.06
C TRP A 466 3.10 -45.84 -20.54
N PHE A 467 3.99 -46.58 -19.86
CA PHE A 467 5.24 -46.06 -19.31
C PHE A 467 6.38 -47.04 -19.62
N ILE A 468 6.78 -47.12 -20.89
CA ILE A 468 8.05 -47.71 -21.28
C ILE A 468 8.81 -46.63 -22.06
N GLU A 469 9.89 -46.12 -21.46
CA GLU A 469 10.91 -45.36 -22.17
C GLU A 469 11.35 -46.16 -23.40
N SER A 470 11.32 -45.52 -24.58
CA SER A 470 11.81 -46.17 -25.80
C SER A 470 13.30 -46.47 -25.66
N PRO A 471 13.78 -47.70 -25.96
CA PRO A 471 15.20 -47.96 -26.01
C PRO A 471 15.78 -47.25 -27.24
N ALA A 472 16.64 -46.27 -27.00
CA ALA A 472 17.43 -45.62 -28.03
C ALA A 472 18.15 -46.68 -28.89
N ARG A 473 17.69 -46.87 -30.13
CA ARG A 473 18.40 -47.71 -31.10
C ARG A 473 19.71 -47.04 -31.47
N LYS A 474 20.83 -47.62 -31.02
CA LYS A 474 22.16 -47.40 -31.61
C LYS A 474 22.11 -47.75 -33.09
N ALA A 475 22.27 -46.74 -33.95
CA ALA A 475 22.74 -46.87 -35.32
C ALA A 475 23.87 -45.87 -35.54
N GLY A 476 24.81 -46.24 -36.39
CA GLY A 476 26.20 -45.75 -36.41
C GLY A 476 26.40 -44.29 -36.78
N ALA A 477 27.59 -43.82 -36.41
CA ALA A 477 28.11 -42.47 -36.56
C ALA A 477 28.05 -41.93 -38.00
N LEU A 478 27.68 -40.65 -38.13
CA LEU A 478 28.46 -39.58 -38.80
C LEU A 478 27.71 -38.23 -38.76
N SER A 479 28.49 -37.17 -38.52
CA SER A 479 28.19 -35.73 -38.68
C SER A 479 27.34 -35.05 -37.61
N GLY A 480 27.97 -34.07 -36.94
CA GLY A 480 27.40 -33.34 -35.82
C GLY A 480 26.45 -32.22 -36.22
N ILE A 481 25.42 -32.05 -35.38
CA ILE A 481 24.78 -30.80 -34.95
C ILE A 481 24.15 -31.16 -33.60
N LYS A 482 24.45 -30.38 -32.55
CA LYS A 482 24.01 -30.61 -31.18
C LYS A 482 22.62 -29.98 -31.02
N ALA A 483 21.55 -30.79 -31.01
CA ALA A 483 20.21 -30.36 -30.61
C ALA A 483 20.11 -30.33 -29.06
N PRO A 484 19.36 -29.39 -28.46
CA PRO A 484 19.12 -29.37 -27.01
C PRO A 484 18.16 -30.51 -26.61
N PRO A 485 18.13 -30.92 -25.33
CA PRO A 485 17.36 -32.08 -24.91
C PRO A 485 15.86 -31.74 -24.89
N GLU A 486 15.08 -32.45 -25.70
CA GLU A 486 13.62 -32.51 -25.58
C GLU A 486 13.28 -33.37 -24.34
N GLU A 487 13.03 -32.72 -23.20
CA GLU A 487 12.34 -33.34 -22.08
C GLU A 487 10.84 -33.38 -22.41
N ASN A 488 10.28 -34.59 -22.54
CA ASN A 488 8.85 -34.82 -22.76
C ASN A 488 8.02 -34.27 -21.58
N ASP A 489 7.25 -33.23 -21.88
CA ASP A 489 6.69 -32.22 -20.96
C ASP A 489 5.37 -32.62 -20.27
N ILE A 490 4.71 -33.70 -20.70
CA ILE A 490 3.32 -33.99 -20.29
C ILE A 490 3.21 -34.62 -18.90
N GLY A 491 4.12 -35.54 -18.56
CA GLY A 491 4.16 -36.16 -17.23
C GLY A 491 4.47 -35.12 -16.14
N THR A 492 5.34 -34.17 -16.46
CA THR A 492 5.69 -33.04 -15.62
C THR A 492 4.52 -32.05 -15.52
N CYS A 493 3.86 -31.71 -16.63
CA CYS A 493 2.64 -30.90 -16.64
C CYS A 493 1.49 -31.51 -15.84
N ILE A 494 1.25 -32.82 -15.94
CA ILE A 494 0.21 -33.53 -15.16
C ILE A 494 0.59 -33.59 -13.67
N LYS A 495 1.86 -33.81 -13.35
CA LYS A 495 2.36 -33.83 -11.97
C LYS A 495 2.25 -32.44 -11.32
N TYR A 496 2.64 -31.38 -12.03
CA TYR A 496 2.44 -29.99 -11.59
C TYR A 496 0.96 -29.60 -11.56
N TYR A 497 0.11 -30.12 -12.45
CA TYR A 497 -1.34 -29.94 -12.40
C TYR A 497 -1.96 -30.61 -11.16
N ILE A 498 -1.46 -31.79 -10.75
CA ILE A 498 -1.89 -32.45 -9.51
C ILE A 498 -1.40 -31.68 -8.27
N GLU A 499 -0.24 -31.04 -8.32
CA GLU A 499 0.22 -30.12 -7.27
C GLU A 499 -0.60 -28.81 -7.23
N PHE A 500 -0.87 -28.20 -8.38
CA PHE A 500 -1.74 -27.02 -8.57
C PHE A 500 -3.17 -27.28 -8.06
N ASN A 501 -3.71 -28.50 -8.26
CA ASN A 501 -5.08 -28.86 -7.90
C ASN A 501 -5.27 -29.48 -6.51
N LYS A 502 -4.24 -29.58 -5.66
CA LYS A 502 -4.47 -29.92 -4.24
C LYS A 502 -5.35 -28.88 -3.52
N PHE A 503 -5.54 -27.70 -4.11
CA PHE A 503 -6.35 -26.62 -3.53
C PHE A 503 -7.71 -26.33 -4.22
N ASN A 504 -7.97 -26.77 -5.46
CA ASN A 504 -9.18 -26.32 -6.18
C ASN A 504 -10.03 -27.47 -6.77
N LYS A 505 -11.18 -27.76 -6.11
CA LYS A 505 -12.09 -28.90 -6.45
C LYS A 505 -12.85 -28.74 -7.77
N LYS A 506 -12.99 -27.53 -8.32
CA LYS A 506 -13.83 -27.27 -9.51
C LYS A 506 -13.21 -27.75 -10.83
N VAL A 507 -11.89 -27.66 -10.98
CA VAL A 507 -11.20 -28.02 -12.23
C VAL A 507 -11.02 -29.54 -12.34
N LEU A 508 -10.83 -30.22 -11.20
CA LEU A 508 -10.72 -31.68 -11.11
C LEU A 508 -11.93 -32.41 -11.70
N ASN A 509 -13.15 -31.89 -11.48
CA ASN A 509 -14.38 -32.52 -11.97
C ASN A 509 -14.52 -32.45 -13.50
N ASN A 510 -14.07 -31.36 -14.14
CA ASN A 510 -14.15 -31.24 -15.60
C ASN A 510 -13.05 -32.01 -16.31
N VAL A 511 -11.83 -32.09 -15.75
CA VAL A 511 -10.77 -32.91 -16.34
C VAL A 511 -11.02 -34.40 -16.10
N LEU A 512 -11.59 -34.81 -14.96
CA LEU A 512 -12.10 -36.18 -14.81
C LEU A 512 -13.22 -36.48 -15.78
N PHE A 513 -14.07 -35.50 -16.10
CA PHE A 513 -15.11 -35.63 -17.12
C PHE A 513 -14.50 -35.74 -18.52
N GLU A 514 -13.52 -34.92 -18.88
CA GLU A 514 -12.83 -34.99 -20.18
C GLU A 514 -11.97 -36.24 -20.31
N PHE A 515 -11.22 -36.64 -19.27
CA PHE A 515 -10.55 -37.94 -19.23
C PHE A 515 -11.55 -39.08 -19.30
N MET A 516 -12.69 -39.02 -18.61
CA MET A 516 -13.75 -40.02 -18.75
C MET A 516 -14.31 -40.05 -20.16
N VAL A 517 -14.53 -38.89 -20.80
CA VAL A 517 -15.07 -38.78 -22.15
C VAL A 517 -14.05 -39.30 -23.16
N PHE A 518 -12.77 -39.01 -23.00
CA PHE A 518 -11.70 -39.56 -23.83
C PHE A 518 -11.57 -41.07 -23.62
N TYR A 519 -11.62 -41.55 -22.37
CA TYR A 519 -11.60 -42.98 -22.03
C TYR A 519 -12.85 -43.72 -22.56
N LEU A 520 -14.02 -43.09 -22.50
CA LEU A 520 -15.29 -43.60 -23.03
C LEU A 520 -15.33 -43.57 -24.56
N MET A 521 -14.79 -42.54 -25.22
CA MET A 521 -14.67 -42.50 -26.68
C MET A 521 -13.69 -43.55 -27.19
N PHE A 522 -12.59 -43.80 -26.48
CA PHE A 522 -11.59 -44.81 -26.85
C PHE A 522 -12.10 -46.24 -26.64
N PHE A 523 -12.88 -46.50 -25.59
CA PHE A 523 -13.48 -47.82 -25.35
C PHE A 523 -14.80 -48.06 -26.10
N SER A 524 -15.49 -47.02 -26.58
CA SER A 524 -16.72 -47.18 -27.38
C SER A 524 -16.45 -47.49 -28.87
N GLN A 525 -15.18 -47.48 -29.30
CA GLN A 525 -14.76 -47.87 -30.66
C GLN A 525 -14.10 -49.26 -30.74
N HIS A 526 -14.14 -50.05 -29.65
CA HIS A 526 -13.67 -51.45 -29.62
C HIS A 526 -14.82 -52.45 -29.50
#